data_AF-A0A9N9RUP5-F1
#
_entry.id   AF-A0A9N9RUP5-F1
#
_cell.length_a   1.000
_cell.length_b   1.000
_cell.length_c   1.000
_cell.angle_alpha   90.00
_cell.angle_beta   90.00
_cell.angle_gamma   90.00
#
_symmetry.space_group_name_H-M   'P 1'
#
loop_
_entity.id
_entity.type
_entity.pdbx_description
1 polymer ?
#
loop_
_entity_poly.entity_id
_entity_poly.type
_entity_poly.pdbx_seq_one_letter_code
_entity_poly.pdbx_strand_id
1 'polypeptide(L)'
;MDFVIANIDNIHFKIEAELNDQIGALPLAFTGMDKSLSAVCNFFNLGQCDKEFCPFRHIKAEQKTIVCKHWLRALCKKGDSCEFLHEYDMSKMPECYFFSKYHACHKKECTFLHIDPESKIKDCAWYDRGFCRHGPSCRHRHVRRVLCKNYLSGFCPDGSDCKFMHPRFELPPASDPKEMPKRPPVCHNCGDLGHKASHCPKLPPEQREIERQNTLKNTTYNHHAQQRLISHMKDQNKELPNTDILSDQHINGPPPEILNPPNPMGNRWNPGHHHGNHHGNQPRPPYQPRKLEDITCFKCGMKGHYANRCYSFLNNNFEPNK
;
A
#
# COMPACT_ATOMS: atom_id res chain seq x y z
N MET A 1 -12.24 39.69 27.02
CA MET A 1 -12.72 40.78 27.89
C MET A 1 -14.20 41.05 27.65
N ASP A 2 -14.63 41.05 26.39
CA ASP A 2 -16.04 41.24 26.00
C ASP A 2 -17.01 40.21 26.61
N PHE A 3 -16.57 38.96 26.78
CA PHE A 3 -17.36 37.90 27.42
C PHE A 3 -17.69 38.18 28.90
N VAL A 4 -16.95 39.06 29.58
CA VAL A 4 -17.21 39.47 30.97
C VAL A 4 -18.09 40.72 31.02
N ILE A 5 -17.98 41.60 30.03
CA ILE A 5 -18.68 42.89 29.97
C ILE A 5 -20.09 42.71 29.39
N ALA A 6 -20.25 41.84 28.39
CA ALA A 6 -21.50 41.57 27.71
C ALA A 6 -21.62 40.06 27.45
N ASN A 7 -21.84 39.29 28.51
CA ASN A 7 -22.15 37.87 28.39
C ASN A 7 -23.57 37.68 27.83
N ILE A 8 -23.69 36.88 26.78
CA ILE A 8 -24.90 36.65 26.00
C ILE A 8 -25.38 35.18 26.14
N ASP A 9 -24.68 34.34 26.92
CA ASP A 9 -24.94 32.90 27.04
C ASP A 9 -26.37 32.58 27.53
N ASN A 10 -26.97 33.47 28.32
CA ASN A 10 -28.32 33.29 28.86
C ASN A 10 -29.42 33.85 27.93
N ILE A 11 -29.06 34.44 26.79
CA ILE A 11 -30.00 35.03 25.84
C ILE A 11 -30.18 34.05 24.70
N HIS A 12 -31.39 33.52 24.56
CA HIS A 12 -31.74 32.66 23.43
C HIS A 12 -32.11 33.51 22.23
N PHE A 13 -31.30 33.48 21.18
CA PHE A 13 -31.59 34.26 19.99
C PHE A 13 -32.64 33.58 19.12
N LYS A 14 -33.51 34.40 18.52
CA LYS A 14 -34.47 33.93 17.52
C LYS A 14 -33.78 33.19 16.36
N ILE A 15 -32.60 33.65 15.95
CA ILE A 15 -31.83 33.02 14.87
C ILE A 15 -31.35 31.61 15.25
N GLU A 16 -30.98 31.37 16.51
CA GLU A 16 -30.56 30.05 16.98
C GLU A 16 -31.76 29.08 16.97
N ALA A 17 -32.92 29.54 17.45
CA ALA A 17 -34.18 28.80 17.37
C ALA A 17 -34.50 28.40 15.92
N GLU A 18 -34.52 29.39 15.02
CA GLU A 18 -34.90 29.18 13.61
C GLU A 18 -33.90 28.29 12.85
N LEU A 19 -32.60 28.38 13.15
CA LEU A 19 -31.57 27.50 12.55
C LEU A 19 -31.70 26.06 13.06
N ASN A 20 -31.93 25.87 14.36
CA ASN A 20 -32.08 24.54 14.95
C ASN A 20 -33.35 23.83 14.46
N ASP A 21 -34.45 24.58 14.38
CA ASP A 21 -35.75 24.08 13.89
C ASP A 21 -35.84 24.06 12.35
N GLN A 22 -34.81 24.56 11.65
CA GLN A 22 -34.73 24.64 10.19
C GLN A 22 -35.95 25.34 9.56
N ILE A 23 -36.43 26.41 10.22
CA ILE A 23 -37.59 27.19 9.80
C ILE A 23 -37.24 27.97 8.53
N GLY A 24 -38.15 27.99 7.55
CA GLY A 24 -37.94 28.69 6.27
C GLY A 24 -37.05 27.96 5.26
N ALA A 25 -36.57 26.76 5.57
CA ALA A 25 -35.78 25.95 4.65
C ALA A 25 -36.68 25.33 3.56
N LEU A 26 -36.64 25.92 2.36
CA LEU A 26 -37.32 25.39 1.18
C LEU A 26 -36.64 24.11 0.67
N PRO A 27 -37.40 23.17 0.09
CA PRO A 27 -36.82 21.99 -0.55
C PRO A 27 -35.94 22.39 -1.73
N LEU A 28 -34.97 21.54 -2.06
CA LEU A 28 -34.12 21.75 -3.24
C LEU A 28 -34.96 21.74 -4.52
N ALA A 29 -34.62 22.63 -5.45
CA ALA A 29 -35.31 22.75 -6.74
C ALA A 29 -35.12 21.52 -7.64
N PHE A 30 -33.98 20.81 -7.50
CA PHE A 30 -33.63 19.68 -8.35
C PHE A 30 -33.03 18.53 -7.53
N THR A 31 -33.22 17.32 -8.05
CA THR A 31 -32.67 16.10 -7.46
C THR A 31 -31.15 16.04 -7.69
N GLY A 32 -30.40 15.51 -6.72
CA GLY A 32 -28.96 15.30 -6.88
C GLY A 32 -28.09 16.57 -6.84
N MET A 33 -28.62 17.71 -6.39
CA MET A 33 -27.80 18.89 -6.10
C MET A 33 -26.77 18.61 -5.00
N ASP A 34 -25.57 19.18 -5.16
CA ASP A 34 -24.52 19.09 -4.14
C ASP A 34 -24.87 19.96 -2.93
N LYS A 35 -24.92 19.33 -1.76
CA LYS A 35 -25.20 19.96 -0.46
C LYS A 35 -23.95 20.06 0.41
N SER A 36 -22.75 19.96 -0.18
CA SER A 36 -21.49 19.93 0.56
C SER A 36 -21.26 21.14 1.46
N LEU A 37 -21.77 22.32 1.07
CA LEU A 37 -21.68 23.59 1.81
C LEU A 37 -22.87 23.81 2.78
N SER A 38 -23.91 22.98 2.72
CA SER A 38 -25.06 23.09 3.61
C SER A 38 -24.73 22.55 5.00
N ALA A 39 -25.40 23.08 6.02
CA ALA A 39 -25.34 22.56 7.37
C ALA A 39 -25.85 21.10 7.44
N VAL A 40 -25.43 20.37 8.47
CA VAL A 40 -25.90 19.00 8.73
C VAL A 40 -27.34 19.05 9.21
N CYS A 41 -28.17 18.14 8.70
CA CYS A 41 -29.57 18.08 9.12
C CYS A 41 -29.69 17.45 10.52
N ASN A 42 -30.09 18.26 11.52
CA ASN A 42 -30.36 17.79 12.88
C ASN A 42 -31.46 16.72 12.92
N PHE A 43 -32.56 16.93 12.18
CA PHE A 43 -33.66 15.94 12.11
C PHE A 43 -33.23 14.61 11.49
N PHE A 44 -32.32 14.62 10.51
CA PHE A 44 -31.84 13.38 9.90
C PHE A 44 -30.95 12.60 10.88
N ASN A 45 -30.11 13.32 11.63
CA ASN A 45 -29.29 12.72 12.67
C ASN A 45 -30.13 12.07 13.79
N LEU A 46 -31.34 12.61 14.04
CA LEU A 46 -32.33 12.05 14.96
C LEU A 46 -33.28 11.02 14.32
N GLY A 47 -33.17 10.76 13.01
CA GLY A 47 -34.05 9.83 12.29
C GLY A 47 -35.46 10.33 12.01
N GLN A 48 -35.72 11.64 12.14
CA GLN A 48 -37.03 12.29 11.98
C GLN A 48 -37.15 13.15 10.72
N CYS A 49 -36.16 13.14 9.82
CA CYS A 49 -36.22 13.91 8.58
C CYS A 49 -37.03 13.16 7.50
N ASP A 50 -38.20 13.68 7.15
CA ASP A 50 -39.09 13.16 6.10
C ASP A 50 -38.96 13.93 4.75
N LYS A 51 -37.97 14.83 4.66
CA LYS A 51 -37.76 15.66 3.46
C LYS A 51 -36.92 14.90 2.43
N GLU A 52 -37.57 14.34 1.41
CA GLU A 52 -36.89 13.71 0.26
C GLU A 52 -35.87 14.67 -0.41
N PHE A 53 -36.26 15.95 -0.57
CA PHE A 53 -35.41 17.01 -1.10
C PHE A 53 -34.89 17.95 -0.02
N CYS A 54 -34.39 17.37 1.08
CA CYS A 54 -33.82 18.15 2.18
C CYS A 54 -32.65 19.03 1.69
N PRO A 55 -32.68 20.36 1.95
CA PRO A 55 -31.60 21.28 1.58
C PRO A 55 -30.33 21.09 2.42
N PHE A 56 -30.46 20.40 3.54
CA PHE A 56 -29.37 20.10 4.48
C PHE A 56 -28.69 18.77 4.16
N ARG A 57 -27.49 18.63 4.70
CA ARG A 57 -26.62 17.49 4.49
C ARG A 57 -27.05 16.29 5.35
N HIS A 58 -27.19 15.12 4.73
CA HIS A 58 -27.53 13.87 5.41
C HIS A 58 -26.27 13.02 5.57
N ILE A 59 -25.74 12.94 6.79
CA ILE A 59 -24.56 12.11 7.10
C ILE A 59 -25.07 10.73 7.51
N LYS A 60 -24.94 9.73 6.63
CA LYS A 60 -25.20 8.33 6.99
C LYS A 60 -24.08 7.83 7.88
N ALA A 61 -24.41 7.12 8.96
CA ALA A 61 -23.47 6.55 9.93
C ALA A 61 -22.57 5.42 9.38
N GLU A 62 -22.62 5.15 8.07
CA GLU A 62 -21.69 4.22 7.44
C GLU A 62 -20.28 4.81 7.54
N GLN A 63 -19.37 4.09 8.20
CA GLN A 63 -18.05 4.60 8.59
C GLN A 63 -17.19 4.86 7.35
N LYS A 64 -17.26 6.08 6.80
CA LYS A 64 -16.39 6.52 5.71
C LYS A 64 -14.98 6.70 6.27
N THR A 65 -14.06 5.84 5.85
CA THR A 65 -12.72 5.73 6.46
C THR A 65 -11.69 6.69 5.88
N ILE A 66 -11.85 7.11 4.62
CA ILE A 66 -10.86 7.91 3.88
C ILE A 66 -11.49 9.19 3.34
N VAL A 67 -10.78 10.31 3.46
CA VAL A 67 -11.20 11.61 2.94
C VAL A 67 -11.29 11.60 1.41
N CYS A 68 -12.38 12.17 0.88
CA CYS A 68 -12.62 12.27 -0.54
C CYS A 68 -11.67 13.27 -1.21
N LYS A 69 -10.81 12.76 -2.11
CA LYS A 69 -9.90 13.60 -2.91
C LYS A 69 -10.63 14.65 -3.78
N HIS A 70 -11.85 14.36 -4.25
CA HIS A 70 -12.60 15.28 -5.10
C HIS A 70 -13.30 16.38 -4.29
N TRP A 71 -13.72 16.08 -3.05
CA TRP A 71 -14.31 17.04 -2.14
C TRP A 71 -13.32 18.10 -1.68
N LEU A 72 -12.06 17.73 -1.44
CA LEU A 72 -10.97 18.68 -1.12
C LEU A 72 -10.77 19.76 -2.20
N ARG A 73 -11.28 19.55 -3.41
CA ARG A 73 -11.23 20.52 -4.52
C ARG A 73 -12.59 21.12 -4.86
N ALA A 74 -13.62 20.83 -4.06
CA ALA A 74 -15.02 21.19 -4.32
C ALA A 74 -15.54 20.68 -5.69
N LEU A 75 -15.08 19.52 -6.15
CA LEU A 75 -15.48 18.90 -7.43
C LEU A 75 -16.25 17.58 -7.24
N CYS A 76 -16.69 17.27 -6.02
CA CYS A 76 -17.40 16.03 -5.76
C CYS A 76 -18.86 16.13 -6.21
N LYS A 77 -19.20 15.42 -7.30
CA LYS A 77 -20.59 15.37 -7.80
C LYS A 77 -21.52 14.46 -6.99
N LYS A 78 -20.95 13.57 -6.16
CA LYS A 78 -21.72 12.59 -5.38
C LYS A 78 -22.36 13.19 -4.12
N GLY A 79 -21.95 14.38 -3.68
CA GLY A 79 -22.48 15.02 -2.47
C GLY A 79 -22.53 14.05 -1.28
N ASP A 80 -23.70 13.93 -0.65
CA ASP A 80 -23.95 13.08 0.52
C ASP A 80 -23.76 11.58 0.24
N SER A 81 -24.08 11.17 -0.99
CA SER A 81 -23.97 9.78 -1.48
C SER A 81 -22.53 9.36 -1.80
N CYS A 82 -21.53 10.22 -1.56
CA CYS A 82 -20.15 9.87 -1.77
C CYS A 82 -19.71 8.74 -0.80
N GLU A 83 -19.04 7.72 -1.33
CA GLU A 83 -18.44 6.62 -0.55
C GLU A 83 -17.29 7.08 0.36
N PHE A 84 -16.74 8.27 0.09
CA PHE A 84 -15.61 8.84 0.81
C PHE A 84 -16.05 9.94 1.78
N LEU A 85 -15.25 10.17 2.82
CA LEU A 85 -15.50 11.14 3.88
C LEU A 85 -15.39 12.58 3.35
N HIS A 86 -16.40 13.40 3.64
CA HIS A 86 -16.44 14.83 3.31
C HIS A 86 -16.14 15.67 4.56
N GLU A 87 -15.05 15.33 5.24
CA GLU A 87 -14.56 16.02 6.43
C GLU A 87 -13.05 16.18 6.30
N TYR A 88 -12.52 17.29 6.82
CA TYR A 88 -11.09 17.56 6.78
C TYR A 88 -10.44 16.90 8.00
N ASP A 89 -10.01 15.66 7.82
CA ASP A 89 -9.28 14.90 8.83
C ASP A 89 -7.93 14.45 8.24
N MET A 90 -6.83 14.98 8.78
CA MET A 90 -5.48 14.66 8.30
C MET A 90 -5.10 13.19 8.56
N SER A 91 -5.67 12.55 9.59
CA SER A 91 -5.37 11.15 9.92
C SER A 91 -5.98 10.15 8.93
N LYS A 92 -7.11 10.51 8.33
CA LYS A 92 -7.86 9.72 7.35
C LYS A 92 -7.57 10.13 5.91
N MET A 93 -6.54 10.95 5.71
CA MET A 93 -6.16 11.40 4.38
C MET A 93 -5.54 10.24 3.58
N PRO A 94 -5.87 10.09 2.29
CA PRO A 94 -5.25 9.04 1.47
C PRO A 94 -3.72 9.19 1.38
N GLU A 95 -3.05 8.05 1.15
CA GLU A 95 -1.60 7.99 0.94
C GLU A 95 -1.19 8.80 -0.30
N CYS A 96 -0.06 9.49 -0.21
CA CYS A 96 0.52 10.21 -1.34
C CYS A 96 1.04 9.22 -2.38
N TYR A 97 0.43 9.23 -3.57
CA TYR A 97 0.84 8.36 -4.67
C TYR A 97 2.31 8.56 -5.08
N PHE A 98 2.80 9.81 -5.13
CA PHE A 98 4.17 10.11 -5.55
C PHE A 98 5.20 9.62 -4.52
N PHE A 99 4.90 9.78 -3.23
CA PHE A 99 5.77 9.31 -2.17
C PHE A 99 5.76 7.79 -2.06
N SER A 100 4.58 7.16 -2.11
CA SER A 100 4.42 5.70 -2.08
C SER A 100 5.14 4.99 -3.23
N LYS A 101 5.18 5.60 -4.43
CA LYS A 101 5.79 4.99 -5.62
C LYS A 101 7.24 5.37 -5.88
N TYR A 102 7.63 6.62 -5.62
CA TYR A 102 8.94 7.15 -5.99
C TYR A 102 9.79 7.59 -4.79
N HIS A 103 9.28 7.42 -3.56
CA HIS A 103 9.92 7.90 -2.32
C HIS A 103 10.29 9.38 -2.33
N ALA A 104 9.64 10.17 -3.19
CA ALA A 104 9.92 11.58 -3.38
C ALA A 104 8.63 12.32 -3.74
N CYS A 105 8.24 13.29 -2.90
CA CYS A 105 7.15 14.21 -3.19
C CYS A 105 7.71 15.59 -3.54
N HIS A 106 7.24 16.20 -4.63
CA HIS A 106 7.71 17.50 -5.07
C HIS A 106 7.16 18.66 -4.22
N LYS A 107 5.99 18.48 -3.59
CA LYS A 107 5.38 19.49 -2.72
C LYS A 107 5.91 19.33 -1.30
N LYS A 108 6.47 20.40 -0.74
CA LYS A 108 6.98 20.43 0.65
C LYS A 108 5.84 20.26 1.66
N GLU A 109 4.71 20.92 1.41
CA GLU A 109 3.48 20.78 2.19
C GLU A 109 2.51 19.89 1.42
N CYS A 110 2.79 18.59 1.40
CA CYS A 110 1.87 17.62 0.82
C CYS A 110 0.74 17.34 1.81
N THR A 111 -0.51 17.58 1.38
CA THR A 111 -1.67 17.28 2.22
C THR A 111 -1.86 15.78 2.43
N PHE A 112 -1.41 14.95 1.48
CA PHE A 112 -1.53 13.49 1.51
C PHE A 112 -0.47 12.84 2.41
N LEU A 113 -0.81 11.72 3.03
CA LEU A 113 0.07 11.03 3.97
C LEU A 113 1.33 10.48 3.27
N HIS A 114 2.50 10.82 3.79
CA HIS A 114 3.78 10.23 3.41
C HIS A 114 4.07 9.04 4.32
N ILE A 115 3.74 7.84 3.85
CA ILE A 115 4.06 6.57 4.53
C ILE A 115 5.16 5.90 3.73
N ASP A 116 6.29 5.60 4.36
CA ASP A 116 7.37 4.86 3.70
C ASP A 116 6.93 3.41 3.47
N PRO A 117 6.95 2.90 2.23
CA PRO A 117 6.64 1.50 1.94
C PRO A 117 7.42 0.49 2.78
N GLU A 118 8.67 0.81 3.14
CA GLU A 118 9.50 -0.03 4.01
C GLU A 118 9.03 -0.03 5.47
N SER A 119 8.37 1.05 5.92
CA SER A 119 7.72 1.11 7.23
C SER A 119 6.46 0.24 7.33
N LYS A 120 5.83 -0.07 6.17
CA LYS A 120 4.63 -0.91 6.08
C LYS A 120 4.94 -2.40 6.17
N ILE A 121 6.18 -2.81 5.89
CA ILE A 121 6.62 -4.19 6.05
C ILE A 121 6.73 -4.48 7.55
N LYS A 122 5.88 -5.38 8.04
CA LYS A 122 5.92 -5.81 9.44
C LYS A 122 7.29 -6.40 9.78
N ASP A 123 7.74 -6.11 11.00
CA ASP A 123 8.95 -6.70 11.55
C ASP A 123 8.79 -8.23 11.65
N CYS A 124 9.88 -8.94 11.41
CA CYS A 124 9.88 -10.39 11.43
C CYS A 124 9.90 -10.90 12.87
N ALA A 125 8.76 -11.43 13.32
CA ALA A 125 8.63 -12.04 14.65
C ALA A 125 9.62 -13.20 14.92
N TRP A 126 10.19 -13.83 13.88
CA TRP A 126 11.24 -14.85 14.07
C TRP A 126 12.62 -14.21 14.25
N TYR A 127 12.92 -13.15 13.50
CA TYR A 127 14.16 -12.42 13.65
C TYR A 127 14.25 -11.69 14.98
N ASP A 128 13.14 -11.11 15.46
CA ASP A 128 13.07 -10.45 16.77
C ASP A 128 13.31 -11.42 17.92
N ARG A 129 13.03 -12.72 17.72
CA ARG A 129 13.38 -13.80 18.66
C ARG A 129 14.83 -14.29 18.54
N GLY A 130 15.61 -13.70 17.65
CA GLY A 130 17.04 -13.96 17.47
C GLY A 130 17.40 -14.67 16.17
N PHE A 131 16.49 -15.46 15.57
CA PHE A 131 16.79 -16.20 14.35
C PHE A 131 15.59 -16.36 13.41
N CYS A 132 15.75 -15.89 12.16
CA CYS A 132 14.80 -16.14 11.09
C CYS A 132 15.35 -17.14 10.08
N ARG A 133 14.62 -18.23 9.84
CA ARG A 133 14.99 -19.28 8.87
C ARG A 133 15.17 -18.77 7.44
N HIS A 134 14.49 -17.68 7.08
CA HIS A 134 14.58 -17.10 5.74
C HIS A 134 15.79 -16.17 5.56
N GLY A 135 16.52 -15.87 6.64
CA GLY A 135 17.73 -15.06 6.58
C GLY A 135 17.51 -13.71 5.88
N PRO A 136 18.49 -13.21 5.11
CA PRO A 136 18.37 -11.95 4.37
C PRO A 136 17.24 -11.92 3.32
N SER A 137 16.74 -13.09 2.91
CA SER A 137 15.66 -13.22 1.93
C SER A 137 14.26 -13.24 2.58
N CYS A 138 14.13 -12.90 3.86
CA CYS A 138 12.83 -12.84 4.52
C CYS A 138 11.94 -11.75 3.93
N ARG A 139 10.65 -12.06 3.73
CA ARG A 139 9.63 -11.08 3.33
C ARG A 139 9.36 -10.02 4.40
N HIS A 140 9.57 -10.37 5.67
CA HIS A 140 9.39 -9.46 6.80
C HIS A 140 10.70 -8.72 7.08
N ARG A 141 10.59 -7.50 7.58
CA ARG A 141 11.75 -6.66 7.84
C ARG A 141 12.54 -7.21 9.02
N HIS A 142 13.85 -7.31 8.86
CA HIS A 142 14.78 -7.71 9.91
C HIS A 142 15.44 -6.47 10.50
N VAL A 143 15.02 -6.06 11.70
CA VAL A 143 15.61 -4.93 12.41
C VAL A 143 16.68 -5.46 13.37
N ARG A 144 17.96 -5.17 13.10
CA ARG A 144 19.06 -5.52 14.00
C ARG A 144 19.01 -4.63 15.24
N ARG A 145 18.78 -5.22 16.41
CA ARG A 145 18.83 -4.51 17.70
C ARG A 145 19.85 -5.17 18.62
N VAL A 146 20.50 -4.38 19.46
CA VAL A 146 21.44 -4.88 20.47
C VAL A 146 20.65 -5.46 21.64
N LEU A 147 20.88 -6.74 21.92
CA LEU A 147 20.25 -7.46 23.02
C LEU A 147 20.81 -6.99 24.37
N CYS A 148 19.94 -6.83 25.37
CA CYS A 148 20.36 -6.56 26.73
C CYS A 148 21.06 -7.79 27.32
N LYS A 149 22.35 -7.67 27.63
CA LYS A 149 23.14 -8.76 28.23
C LYS A 149 22.55 -9.19 29.58
N ASN A 150 22.14 -8.23 30.42
CA ASN A 150 21.58 -8.50 31.75
C ASN A 150 20.23 -9.23 31.66
N TYR A 151 19.35 -8.80 30.76
CA TYR A 151 18.08 -9.49 30.53
C TYR A 151 18.28 -10.88 29.95
N LEU A 152 19.25 -11.04 29.04
CA LEU A 152 19.60 -12.36 28.50
C LEU A 152 20.14 -13.30 29.60
N SER A 153 20.84 -12.77 30.61
CA SER A 153 21.23 -13.53 31.81
C SER A 153 20.09 -13.78 32.81
N GLY A 154 18.85 -13.37 32.48
CA GLY A 154 17.64 -13.70 33.23
C GLY A 154 17.03 -12.53 34.01
N PHE A 155 17.76 -11.45 34.27
CA PHE A 155 17.24 -10.29 34.99
C PHE A 155 17.93 -8.98 34.59
N CYS A 156 17.14 -7.99 34.18
CA CYS A 156 17.60 -6.63 33.96
C CYS A 156 16.99 -5.69 35.01
N PRO A 157 17.80 -4.91 35.76
CA PRO A 157 17.30 -3.98 36.76
C PRO A 157 16.44 -2.85 36.16
N ASP A 158 16.66 -2.52 34.88
CA ASP A 158 15.93 -1.46 34.16
C ASP A 158 14.53 -1.91 33.67
N GLY A 159 14.17 -3.20 33.82
CA GLY A 159 12.84 -3.69 33.49
C GLY A 159 12.42 -3.48 32.03
N SER A 160 11.20 -2.96 31.80
CA SER A 160 10.68 -2.67 30.46
C SER A 160 11.34 -1.47 29.77
N ASP A 161 11.96 -0.59 30.55
CA ASP A 161 12.45 0.71 30.10
C ASP A 161 13.95 0.67 29.77
N CYS A 162 14.53 -0.52 29.69
CA CYS A 162 15.95 -0.71 29.37
C CYS A 162 16.29 -0.15 27.98
N LYS A 163 17.46 0.49 27.88
CA LYS A 163 18.04 1.00 26.62
C LYS A 163 18.28 -0.11 25.58
N PHE A 164 18.49 -1.35 26.03
CA PHE A 164 18.80 -2.49 25.18
C PHE A 164 17.57 -3.38 24.97
N MET A 165 17.48 -4.06 23.83
CA MET A 165 16.29 -4.84 23.49
C MET A 165 16.15 -6.06 24.41
N HIS A 166 14.96 -6.23 24.98
CA HIS A 166 14.54 -7.43 25.72
C HIS A 166 13.72 -8.32 24.78
N PRO A 167 14.22 -9.50 24.36
CA PRO A 167 13.46 -10.41 23.53
C PRO A 167 12.19 -10.87 24.23
N ARG A 168 11.09 -10.90 23.47
CA ARG A 168 9.85 -11.52 23.91
C ARG A 168 9.84 -12.96 23.40
N PHE A 169 10.16 -13.90 24.29
CA PHE A 169 10.14 -15.33 23.97
C PHE A 169 8.73 -15.94 24.01
N GLU A 170 7.78 -15.24 24.63
CA GLU A 170 6.39 -15.62 24.63
C GLU A 170 5.80 -15.46 23.23
N LEU A 171 5.19 -16.55 22.75
CA LEU A 171 4.35 -16.50 21.56
C LEU A 171 3.22 -15.50 21.83
N PRO A 172 2.87 -14.61 20.89
CA PRO A 172 1.53 -14.04 20.88
C PRO A 172 0.56 -15.23 21.06
N PRO A 173 -0.46 -15.13 21.94
CA PRO A 173 -1.48 -16.16 21.98
C PRO A 173 -1.89 -16.42 20.53
N ALA A 174 -1.86 -17.70 20.11
CA ALA A 174 -2.46 -18.06 18.84
C ALA A 174 -3.81 -17.36 18.85
N SER A 175 -4.03 -16.42 17.93
CA SER A 175 -5.27 -15.68 17.83
C SER A 175 -6.38 -16.66 18.14
N ASP A 176 -7.10 -16.44 19.25
CA ASP A 176 -8.20 -17.32 19.62
C ASP A 176 -8.99 -17.59 18.33
N PRO A 177 -9.32 -18.84 17.98
CA PRO A 177 -10.16 -19.12 16.82
C PRO A 177 -11.60 -18.58 16.97
N LYS A 178 -11.81 -17.61 17.87
CA LYS A 178 -13.01 -16.80 17.95
C LYS A 178 -12.93 -15.71 16.88
N GLU A 179 -13.79 -15.90 15.87
CA GLU A 179 -14.31 -14.85 15.00
C GLU A 179 -13.40 -14.31 13.89
N MET A 180 -12.91 -15.23 13.04
CA MET A 180 -13.08 -14.97 11.61
C MET A 180 -14.14 -15.93 11.10
N PRO A 181 -15.29 -15.46 10.57
CA PRO A 181 -16.19 -16.35 9.86
C PRO A 181 -15.41 -16.86 8.65
N LYS A 182 -14.95 -18.12 8.72
CA LYS A 182 -14.41 -18.85 7.57
C LYS A 182 -15.56 -18.92 6.57
N ARG A 183 -15.66 -17.93 5.68
CA ARG A 183 -16.62 -17.96 4.59
C ARG A 183 -16.34 -19.25 3.82
N PRO A 184 -17.31 -20.17 3.70
CA PRO A 184 -17.08 -21.43 3.02
C PRO A 184 -16.55 -21.14 1.62
N PRO A 185 -15.54 -21.89 1.14
CA PRO A 185 -14.93 -21.62 -0.16
C PRO A 185 -16.02 -21.65 -1.24
N VAL A 186 -16.05 -20.60 -2.06
CA VAL A 186 -16.91 -20.50 -3.24
C VAL A 186 -16.25 -21.30 -4.36
N CYS A 187 -16.99 -22.21 -4.97
CA CYS A 187 -16.52 -22.97 -6.12
C CYS A 187 -16.29 -22.04 -7.32
N HIS A 188 -15.08 -22.00 -7.87
CA HIS A 188 -14.76 -21.16 -9.04
C HIS A 188 -15.49 -21.59 -10.32
N ASN A 189 -15.99 -22.84 -10.38
CA ASN A 189 -16.70 -23.36 -11.56
C ASN A 189 -18.22 -23.13 -11.53
N CYS A 190 -18.87 -23.16 -10.35
CA CYS A 190 -20.33 -23.02 -10.26
C CYS A 190 -20.84 -21.93 -9.31
N GLY A 191 -19.96 -21.25 -8.58
CA GLY A 191 -20.33 -20.19 -7.64
C GLY A 191 -21.01 -20.65 -6.35
N ASP A 192 -21.27 -21.96 -6.19
CA ASP A 192 -21.92 -22.49 -5.00
C ASP A 192 -20.91 -22.60 -3.83
N LEU A 193 -21.41 -22.40 -2.60
CA LEU A 193 -20.62 -22.44 -1.37
C LEU A 193 -20.42 -23.89 -0.89
N GLY A 194 -19.23 -24.19 -0.35
CA GLY A 194 -19.00 -25.41 0.43
C GLY A 194 -18.23 -26.53 -0.27
N HIS A 195 -17.74 -26.32 -1.49
CA HIS A 195 -16.87 -27.28 -2.18
C HIS A 195 -15.81 -26.59 -3.06
N LYS A 196 -14.72 -27.30 -3.36
CA LYS A 196 -13.67 -26.83 -4.27
C LYS A 196 -14.03 -27.17 -5.72
N ALA A 197 -13.54 -26.39 -6.69
CA ALA A 197 -13.82 -26.58 -8.11
C ALA A 197 -13.59 -28.04 -8.59
N SER A 198 -12.52 -28.67 -8.10
CA SER A 198 -12.18 -30.07 -8.41
C SER A 198 -13.23 -31.12 -8.00
N HIS A 199 -14.14 -30.79 -7.08
CA HIS A 199 -15.20 -31.68 -6.61
C HIS A 199 -16.59 -31.08 -6.88
N CYS A 200 -16.68 -30.24 -7.92
CA CYS A 200 -17.94 -29.60 -8.29
C CYS A 200 -18.94 -30.63 -8.89
N PRO A 201 -20.16 -30.74 -8.33
CA PRO A 201 -21.18 -31.65 -8.85
C PRO A 201 -21.73 -31.22 -10.21
N LYS A 202 -21.58 -29.93 -10.58
CA LYS A 202 -22.03 -29.35 -11.85
C LYS A 202 -20.96 -29.35 -12.97
N LEU A 203 -19.79 -29.95 -12.74
CA LEU A 203 -18.78 -30.09 -13.80
C LEU A 203 -19.23 -31.10 -14.87
N PRO A 204 -19.19 -30.73 -16.17
CA PRO A 204 -19.35 -31.66 -17.28
C PRO A 204 -18.36 -32.83 -17.20
N PRO A 205 -18.76 -34.07 -17.57
CA PRO A 205 -17.93 -35.27 -17.40
C PRO A 205 -16.59 -35.18 -18.14
N GLU A 206 -16.55 -34.53 -19.30
CA GLU A 206 -15.33 -34.34 -20.11
C GLU A 206 -14.28 -33.46 -19.41
N GLN A 207 -14.70 -32.42 -18.68
CA GLN A 207 -13.79 -31.54 -17.94
C GLN A 207 -13.25 -32.18 -16.65
N ARG A 208 -14.03 -33.08 -16.04
CA ARG A 208 -13.65 -33.79 -14.81
C ARG A 208 -12.46 -34.74 -15.03
N GLU A 209 -12.32 -35.29 -16.23
CA GLU A 209 -11.24 -36.21 -16.59
C GLU A 209 -9.92 -35.46 -16.88
N ILE A 210 -10.01 -34.29 -17.51
CA ILE A 210 -8.89 -33.40 -17.79
C ILE A 210 -8.28 -32.85 -16.47
N GLU A 211 -9.11 -32.41 -15.51
CA GLU A 211 -8.62 -31.98 -14.19
C GLU A 211 -7.97 -33.12 -13.40
N ARG A 212 -8.49 -34.35 -13.52
CA ARG A 212 -7.91 -35.54 -12.88
C ARG A 212 -6.53 -35.88 -13.46
N GLN A 213 -6.36 -35.78 -14.78
CA GLN A 213 -5.05 -35.97 -15.41
C GLN A 213 -4.04 -34.86 -15.02
N ASN A 214 -4.50 -33.61 -14.90
CA ASN A 214 -3.65 -32.49 -14.50
C ASN A 214 -3.19 -32.58 -13.04
N THR A 215 -4.04 -33.07 -12.13
CA THR A 215 -3.67 -33.29 -10.72
C THR A 215 -2.67 -34.44 -10.54
N LEU A 216 -2.77 -35.51 -11.34
CA LEU A 216 -1.79 -36.61 -11.38
C LEU A 216 -0.42 -36.18 -11.93
N LYS A 217 -0.40 -35.30 -12.94
CA LYS A 217 0.85 -34.72 -13.48
C LYS A 217 1.55 -33.78 -12.49
N ASN A 218 0.78 -33.00 -11.73
CA ASN A 218 1.35 -32.07 -10.74
C ASN A 218 1.86 -32.78 -9.47
N THR A 219 1.27 -33.91 -9.08
CA THR A 219 1.74 -34.70 -7.92
C THR A 219 3.04 -35.44 -8.22
N THR A 220 3.19 -36.00 -9.43
CA THR A 220 4.44 -36.62 -9.89
C THR A 220 5.60 -35.61 -9.99
N TYR A 221 5.34 -34.39 -10.45
CA TYR A 221 6.36 -33.32 -10.52
C TYR A 221 6.87 -32.90 -9.14
N ASN A 222 5.96 -32.75 -8.17
CA ASN A 222 6.32 -32.38 -6.80
C ASN A 222 7.07 -33.49 -6.04
N HIS A 223 6.69 -34.76 -6.26
CA HIS A 223 7.40 -35.90 -5.67
C HIS A 223 8.85 -36.03 -6.18
N HIS A 224 9.06 -35.78 -7.48
CA HIS A 224 10.39 -35.82 -8.10
C HIS A 224 11.30 -34.65 -7.65
N ALA A 225 10.72 -33.49 -7.33
CA ALA A 225 11.43 -32.34 -6.77
C ALA A 225 11.81 -32.57 -5.28
N GLN A 226 10.96 -33.24 -4.52
CA GLN A 226 11.21 -33.54 -3.10
C GLN A 226 12.28 -34.63 -2.93
N GLN A 227 12.32 -35.64 -3.79
CA GLN A 227 13.37 -36.66 -3.80
C GLN A 227 14.76 -36.10 -4.17
N ARG A 228 14.83 -35.11 -5.07
CA ARG A 228 16.08 -34.41 -5.44
C ARG A 228 16.68 -33.58 -4.30
N LEU A 229 15.84 -33.03 -3.42
CA LEU A 229 16.30 -32.31 -2.23
C LEU A 229 16.82 -33.27 -1.15
N ILE A 230 16.22 -34.46 -1.03
CA ILE A 230 16.64 -35.49 -0.06
C ILE A 230 17.98 -36.13 -0.47
N SER A 231 18.23 -36.34 -1.76
CA SER A 231 19.53 -36.82 -2.24
C SER A 231 20.65 -35.80 -1.96
N HIS A 232 20.38 -34.52 -2.14
CA HIS A 232 21.37 -33.44 -1.92
C HIS A 232 21.77 -33.25 -0.43
N MET A 233 20.95 -33.72 0.51
CA MET A 233 21.26 -33.71 1.95
C MET A 233 22.05 -34.93 2.44
N LYS A 234 22.07 -36.03 1.67
CA LYS A 234 22.88 -37.22 2.01
C LYS A 234 24.34 -37.09 1.61
N ASP A 235 24.65 -36.26 0.62
CA ASP A 235 26.02 -36.09 0.10
C ASP A 235 26.86 -35.11 0.92
N GLN A 236 26.25 -34.28 1.79
CA GLN A 236 26.96 -33.32 2.65
C GLN A 236 27.39 -33.90 4.02
N ASN A 237 27.11 -35.18 4.30
CA ASN A 237 27.43 -35.84 5.59
C ASN A 237 28.56 -36.89 5.49
N LYS A 238 29.33 -36.90 4.40
CA LYS A 238 30.62 -37.59 4.32
C LYS A 238 31.68 -36.51 4.10
N GLU A 239 32.80 -36.60 4.80
CA GLU A 239 33.91 -35.63 4.86
C GLU A 239 33.84 -34.65 6.06
N LEU A 240 34.01 -35.18 7.27
CA LEU A 240 34.65 -34.46 8.38
C LEU A 240 35.70 -35.39 9.01
N PRO A 241 37.00 -35.08 8.94
CA PRO A 241 37.98 -35.72 9.80
C PRO A 241 38.01 -35.04 11.17
N ASN A 242 38.00 -35.85 12.22
CA ASN A 242 38.27 -35.47 13.60
C ASN A 242 39.66 -34.83 13.73
N THR A 243 39.78 -33.70 14.42
CA THR A 243 41.02 -33.35 15.16
C THR A 243 40.69 -32.57 16.42
N ASP A 244 41.52 -32.83 17.42
CA ASP A 244 41.35 -32.56 18.83
C ASP A 244 41.55 -31.10 19.27
N ILE A 245 41.05 -30.88 20.49
CA ILE A 245 41.20 -29.74 21.38
C ILE A 245 42.69 -29.43 21.64
N LEU A 246 43.11 -28.16 21.52
CA LEU A 246 44.06 -27.51 22.43
C LEU A 246 44.07 -25.97 22.31
N SER A 247 44.37 -25.39 23.46
CA SER A 247 44.33 -24.02 24.01
C SER A 247 45.02 -22.87 23.26
N ASP A 248 44.47 -21.67 23.54
CA ASP A 248 45.11 -20.36 23.78
C ASP A 248 46.10 -19.77 22.76
N GLN A 249 45.79 -18.57 22.26
CA GLN A 249 46.58 -17.35 22.51
C GLN A 249 45.91 -16.09 21.92
N HIS A 250 45.85 -15.05 22.75
CA HIS A 250 45.43 -13.69 22.42
C HIS A 250 46.33 -13.04 21.36
N ILE A 251 45.73 -12.40 20.35
CA ILE A 251 46.32 -11.24 19.67
C ILE A 251 45.27 -10.14 19.59
N ASN A 252 45.58 -9.02 20.25
CA ASN A 252 44.87 -7.76 20.15
C ASN A 252 45.18 -7.09 18.80
N GLY A 253 44.15 -6.73 18.05
CA GLY A 253 44.25 -5.86 16.87
C GLY A 253 42.85 -5.37 16.46
N PRO A 254 42.67 -4.07 16.11
CA PRO A 254 41.38 -3.57 15.65
C PRO A 254 41.04 -4.14 14.26
N PRO A 255 39.76 -4.43 13.95
CA PRO A 255 39.39 -4.99 12.66
C PRO A 255 39.49 -3.94 11.53
N PRO A 256 39.87 -4.33 10.30
CA PRO A 256 40.03 -3.40 9.19
C PRO A 256 38.68 -2.90 8.65
N GLU A 257 38.65 -1.62 8.27
CA GLU A 257 37.55 -0.99 7.55
C GLU A 257 37.33 -1.66 6.19
N ILE A 258 36.17 -2.28 6.00
CA ILE A 258 35.71 -2.76 4.69
C ILE A 258 34.83 -1.68 4.08
N LEU A 259 35.43 -0.93 3.15
CA LEU A 259 34.75 0.00 2.25
C LEU A 259 33.78 -0.78 1.35
N ASN A 260 32.48 -0.49 1.46
CA ASN A 260 31.48 -0.98 0.51
C ASN A 260 31.65 -0.25 -0.84
N PRO A 261 31.57 -0.95 -1.99
CA PRO A 261 31.63 -0.31 -3.30
C PRO A 261 30.41 0.58 -3.56
N PRO A 262 30.55 1.67 -4.35
CA PRO A 262 29.48 2.62 -4.60
C PRO A 262 28.42 2.04 -5.54
N ASN A 263 27.16 2.18 -5.12
CA ASN A 263 25.98 1.83 -5.90
C ASN A 263 25.81 2.86 -7.05
N PRO A 264 25.69 2.46 -8.33
CA PRO A 264 25.61 3.41 -9.43
C PRO A 264 24.28 4.18 -9.47
N MET A 265 24.43 5.51 -9.54
CA MET A 265 23.39 6.49 -9.83
C MET A 265 22.72 6.23 -11.19
N GLY A 266 21.41 6.54 -11.29
CA GLY A 266 20.68 6.42 -12.54
C GLY A 266 19.27 7.01 -12.55
N ASN A 267 19.16 8.31 -12.30
CA ASN A 267 18.24 9.32 -12.87
C ASN A 267 16.87 8.85 -13.42
N ARG A 268 15.74 9.24 -12.82
CA ARG A 268 15.06 10.56 -12.89
C ARG A 268 14.67 10.98 -14.32
N TRP A 269 13.40 10.79 -14.68
CA TRP A 269 12.67 11.73 -15.57
C TRP A 269 11.17 11.74 -15.24
N ASN A 270 10.65 12.96 -15.06
CA ASN A 270 9.24 13.32 -14.82
C ASN A 270 8.65 13.89 -16.12
N PRO A 271 7.34 13.76 -16.38
CA PRO A 271 6.70 14.08 -17.64
C PRO A 271 6.16 15.52 -17.66
N GLY A 272 5.98 16.06 -18.88
CA GLY A 272 5.32 17.34 -19.07
C GLY A 272 4.47 17.37 -20.35
N HIS A 273 3.15 17.42 -20.12
CA HIS A 273 2.11 18.17 -20.84
C HIS A 273 1.89 17.96 -22.35
N HIS A 274 0.66 17.63 -22.74
CA HIS A 274 -0.19 18.51 -23.56
C HIS A 274 -1.67 18.06 -23.52
N HIS A 275 -2.55 19.06 -23.52
CA HIS A 275 -4.01 19.02 -23.47
C HIS A 275 -4.65 18.59 -24.81
N GLY A 276 -5.93 18.19 -24.77
CA GLY A 276 -6.87 18.54 -25.85
C GLY A 276 -7.85 17.46 -26.32
N ASN A 277 -9.08 17.56 -25.78
CA ASN A 277 -10.41 17.41 -26.40
C ASN A 277 -10.85 16.20 -27.26
N HIS A 278 -12.14 15.88 -27.01
CA HIS A 278 -13.04 14.92 -27.64
C HIS A 278 -13.22 15.08 -29.15
N HIS A 279 -13.29 13.96 -29.89
CA HIS A 279 -14.23 13.74 -31.00
C HIS A 279 -14.43 12.23 -31.28
N GLY A 280 -15.69 11.85 -31.51
CA GLY A 280 -16.06 10.90 -32.58
C GLY A 280 -15.78 9.42 -32.39
N ASN A 281 -16.85 8.64 -32.26
CA ASN A 281 -16.86 7.19 -32.34
C ASN A 281 -16.66 6.76 -33.82
N GLN A 282 -15.45 6.39 -34.22
CA GLN A 282 -15.17 5.70 -35.50
C GLN A 282 -14.10 4.61 -35.30
N PRO A 283 -14.22 3.45 -35.97
CA PRO A 283 -13.26 2.36 -35.84
C PRO A 283 -11.90 2.76 -36.43
N ARG A 284 -10.83 2.55 -35.67
CA ARG A 284 -9.45 2.84 -36.07
C ARG A 284 -9.01 1.88 -37.20
N PRO A 285 -8.32 2.35 -38.25
CA PRO A 285 -7.71 1.47 -39.25
C PRO A 285 -6.57 0.65 -38.62
N PRO A 286 -6.24 -0.52 -39.19
CA PRO A 286 -5.23 -1.41 -38.64
C PRO A 286 -3.85 -0.73 -38.60
N TYR A 287 -3.21 -0.78 -37.42
CA TYR A 287 -1.89 -0.23 -37.16
C TYR A 287 -0.85 -0.94 -38.03
N GLN A 288 -0.30 -0.24 -39.02
CA GLN A 288 0.92 -0.68 -39.68
C GLN A 288 2.12 -0.03 -38.98
N PRO A 289 3.05 -0.81 -38.41
CA PRO A 289 4.25 -0.26 -37.81
C PRO A 289 5.10 0.43 -38.87
N ARG A 290 5.43 1.71 -38.64
CA ARG A 290 6.32 2.47 -39.54
C ARG A 290 7.71 1.87 -39.51
N LYS A 291 8.30 1.67 -40.69
CA LYS A 291 9.65 1.15 -40.84
C LYS A 291 10.65 2.16 -40.28
N LEU A 292 11.74 1.65 -39.70
CA LEU A 292 12.75 2.47 -39.00
C LEU A 292 13.37 3.54 -39.90
N GLU A 293 13.46 3.26 -41.20
CA GLU A 293 13.95 4.17 -42.25
C GLU A 293 13.13 5.45 -42.42
N ASP A 294 11.84 5.42 -42.08
CA ASP A 294 10.94 6.58 -42.19
C ASP A 294 10.93 7.46 -40.93
N ILE A 295 11.69 7.07 -39.91
CA ILE A 295 11.69 7.71 -38.59
C ILE A 295 12.79 8.75 -38.54
N THR A 296 12.40 10.02 -38.50
CA THR A 296 13.29 11.17 -38.36
C THR A 296 13.70 11.36 -36.90
N CYS A 297 15.00 11.44 -36.64
CA CYS A 297 15.56 11.74 -35.33
C CYS A 297 15.35 13.22 -34.97
N PHE A 298 14.62 13.49 -33.89
CA PHE A 298 14.38 14.86 -33.41
C PHE A 298 15.63 15.59 -32.88
N LYS A 299 16.76 14.89 -32.69
CA LYS A 299 18.01 15.49 -32.20
C LYS A 299 18.94 15.96 -33.32
N CYS A 300 19.01 15.26 -34.45
CA CYS A 300 19.90 15.61 -35.57
C CYS A 300 19.19 15.82 -36.90
N GLY A 301 17.87 15.59 -36.97
CA GLY A 301 17.07 15.73 -38.18
C GLY A 301 17.25 14.61 -39.22
N MET A 302 18.15 13.64 -39.00
CA MET A 302 18.39 12.53 -39.92
C MET A 302 17.41 11.37 -39.71
N LYS A 303 17.04 10.67 -40.78
CA LYS A 303 16.15 9.50 -40.74
C LYS A 303 16.91 8.20 -40.41
N GLY A 304 16.19 7.15 -40.00
CA GLY A 304 16.77 5.81 -39.81
C GLY A 304 17.19 5.45 -38.39
N HIS A 305 16.98 6.33 -37.41
CA HIS A 305 17.24 6.03 -36.00
C HIS A 305 16.36 6.87 -35.05
N TYR A 306 16.07 6.32 -33.88
CA TYR A 306 15.41 7.06 -32.81
C TYR A 306 16.38 7.97 -32.08
N ALA A 307 15.89 9.08 -31.51
CA ALA A 307 16.69 10.05 -30.77
C ALA A 307 17.55 9.46 -29.64
N ASN A 308 17.14 8.31 -29.09
CA ASN A 308 17.87 7.60 -28.03
C ASN A 308 19.10 6.82 -28.55
N ARG A 309 19.28 6.70 -29.87
CA ARG A 309 20.42 6.04 -30.53
C ARG A 309 21.15 6.99 -31.50
N CYS A 310 21.09 8.29 -31.23
CA CYS A 310 21.72 9.31 -32.07
C CYS A 310 23.20 9.46 -31.71
N TYR A 311 24.09 9.18 -32.67
CA TYR A 311 25.55 9.22 -32.47
C TYR A 311 26.16 10.64 -32.53
N SER A 312 25.40 11.65 -32.96
CA SER A 312 25.89 13.03 -33.08
C SER A 312 26.18 13.73 -31.74
N PHE A 313 25.79 13.14 -30.61
CA PHE A 313 25.98 13.72 -29.27
C PHE A 313 27.27 13.29 -28.55
N LEU A 314 28.11 12.45 -29.15
CA LEU A 314 29.35 11.99 -28.52
C LEU A 314 30.56 12.90 -28.76
N ASN A 315 30.47 13.93 -29.61
CA ASN A 315 31.65 14.71 -30.05
C ASN A 315 31.71 16.20 -29.62
N ASN A 316 30.75 16.73 -28.86
CA ASN A 316 30.69 18.19 -28.58
C ASN A 316 31.02 18.62 -27.13
N ASN A 317 31.73 17.81 -26.35
CA ASN A 317 32.14 18.17 -24.97
C ASN A 317 33.63 18.53 -24.84
N PHE A 318 34.15 19.39 -25.72
CA PHE A 318 35.43 20.07 -25.49
C PHE A 318 35.41 21.43 -26.18
N GLU A 319 35.06 22.49 -25.44
CA GLU A 319 35.81 23.76 -25.40
C GLU A 319 35.47 24.51 -24.10
N PRO A 320 36.46 25.14 -23.42
CA PRO A 320 36.24 25.82 -22.16
C PRO A 320 35.72 27.26 -22.37
N ASN A 321 34.79 27.66 -21.49
CA ASN A 321 34.18 29.00 -21.46
C ASN A 321 35.22 30.14 -21.44
N LYS A 322 34.96 31.19 -22.22
CA LYS A 322 35.38 32.58 -21.96
C LYS A 322 34.16 33.43 -21.70
#